data_AF-A0A7X6YZ92-F1
#
_entry.id   AF-A0A7X6YZ92-F1
#
_cell.length_a   1.000
_cell.length_b   1.000
_cell.length_c   1.000
_cell.angle_alpha   90.00
_cell.angle_beta   90.00
_cell.angle_gamma   90.00
#
_symmetry.space_group_name_H-M   'P 1'
#
loop_
_entity.id
_entity.type
_entity.pdbx_description
1 polymer ?
#
loop_
_entity_poly.entity_id
_entity_poly.type
_entity_poly.pdbx_seq_one_letter_code
_entity_poly.pdbx_strand_id
1 'polypeptide(L)'
;MEELLPAPDAPIITMKKLLEAGVHFGHQTRRWNPKMKPYIYTARNGIYIVDLEKTVEKITEAYQALKKIVSDGGKVIFVGTKKQSQDIIKEEALRSGSFYVTTRWLGGTLTNFKT
;
A
#
# COMPACT_ATOMS: atom_id res chain seq x y z
N MET A 1 -0.03 0.89 25.84
CA MET A 1 -0.35 1.77 24.70
C MET A 1 0.75 2.81 24.62
N GLU A 2 1.95 2.37 24.23
CA GLU A 2 3.18 3.19 24.18
C GLU A 2 4.17 2.42 23.28
N GLU A 3 3.77 2.15 22.04
CA GLU A 3 4.66 1.50 21.06
C GLU A 3 4.24 1.86 19.63
N LEU A 4 3.79 3.11 19.41
CA LEU A 4 3.09 3.47 18.18
C LEU A 4 3.88 4.33 17.19
N LEU A 5 5.14 4.66 17.46
CA LEU A 5 5.98 5.26 16.43
C LEU A 5 7.37 4.61 16.46
N PRO A 6 7.86 4.06 15.33
CA PRO A 6 9.26 3.69 15.24
C PRO A 6 10.11 4.92 15.58
N ALA A 7 11.28 4.71 16.19
CA ALA A 7 12.25 5.78 16.44
C ALA A 7 12.45 6.63 15.18
N PRO A 8 12.83 7.92 15.29
CA PRO A 8 12.91 8.84 14.14
C PRO A 8 13.69 8.28 12.94
N ASP A 9 14.67 7.41 13.21
CA ASP A 9 15.59 6.81 12.25
C ASP A 9 15.32 5.32 12.01
N ALA A 10 14.32 4.74 12.68
CA ALA A 10 13.97 3.34 12.54
C ALA A 10 13.13 3.11 11.27
N PRO A 11 13.43 2.06 10.49
CA PRO A 11 12.71 1.79 9.26
C PRO A 11 11.23 1.47 9.55
N ILE A 12 10.33 2.18 8.85
CA ILE A 12 8.86 2.01 8.95
C ILE A 12 8.47 0.54 8.75
N ILE A 13 9.18 -0.16 7.86
CA ILE A 13 9.09 -1.60 7.68
C ILE A 13 10.46 -2.19 7.38
N THR A 14 10.72 -3.40 7.89
CA THR A 14 11.98 -4.09 7.64
C THR A 14 11.85 -5.04 6.45
N MET A 15 12.95 -5.24 5.72
CA MET A 15 13.00 -6.20 4.61
C MET A 15 12.66 -7.62 5.08
N LYS A 16 13.06 -8.00 6.30
CA LYS A 16 12.71 -9.30 6.92
C LYS A 16 11.19 -9.50 6.98
N LYS A 17 10.43 -8.53 7.50
CA LYS A 17 8.97 -8.61 7.58
C LYS A 17 8.32 -8.73 6.19
N LEU A 18 8.83 -7.99 5.20
CA LEU A 18 8.34 -8.07 3.82
C LEU A 18 8.59 -9.45 3.21
N LEU A 19 9.77 -10.03 3.47
CA LEU A 19 10.13 -11.36 2.98
C LEU A 19 9.24 -12.44 3.61
N GLU A 20 9.06 -12.40 4.93
CA GLU A 20 8.20 -13.33 5.69
C GLU A 20 6.73 -13.24 5.25
N ALA A 21 6.24 -12.03 4.95
CA ALA A 21 4.89 -11.82 4.43
C ALA A 21 4.71 -12.19 2.95
N GLY A 22 5.79 -12.58 2.24
CA GLY A 22 5.72 -13.02 0.85
C GLY A 22 5.44 -11.90 -0.16
N VAL A 23 5.65 -10.63 0.18
CA VAL A 23 5.28 -9.50 -0.71
C VAL A 23 6.12 -9.41 -1.99
N HIS A 24 7.26 -10.09 -2.01
CA HIS A 24 8.16 -10.17 -3.16
C HIS A 24 7.57 -10.97 -4.32
N PHE A 25 6.52 -11.76 -4.10
CA PHE A 25 5.83 -12.46 -5.18
C PHE A 25 4.98 -11.48 -6.00
N GLY A 26 5.47 -11.17 -7.20
CA GLY A 26 4.79 -10.32 -8.17
C GLY A 26 3.80 -11.10 -9.05
N HIS A 27 3.57 -10.57 -10.25
CA HIS A 27 2.66 -11.19 -11.22
C HIS A 27 3.35 -12.28 -12.05
N GLN A 28 2.53 -13.10 -12.71
CA GLN A 28 3.01 -14.06 -13.72
C GLN A 28 3.69 -13.33 -14.88
N THR A 29 4.76 -13.91 -15.43
CA THR A 29 5.56 -13.30 -16.52
C THR A 29 4.78 -13.06 -17.80
N ARG A 30 3.64 -13.75 -17.99
CA ARG A 30 2.74 -13.57 -19.14
C ARG A 30 1.75 -12.41 -18.98
N ARG A 31 1.49 -11.94 -17.76
CA ARG A 31 0.46 -10.92 -17.46
C ARG A 31 1.05 -9.87 -16.53
N TRP A 32 1.83 -8.96 -17.10
CA TRP A 32 2.50 -7.89 -16.37
C TRP A 32 2.49 -6.59 -17.18
N ASN A 33 2.74 -5.47 -16.51
CA ASN A 33 2.86 -4.16 -17.15
C ASN A 33 4.35 -3.81 -17.35
N PRO A 34 4.83 -3.52 -18.57
CA PRO A 34 6.23 -3.17 -18.84
C PRO A 34 6.81 -2.04 -17.97
N LYS A 35 5.96 -1.12 -17.50
CA LYS A 35 6.37 -0.04 -16.57
C LYS A 35 6.87 -0.56 -15.23
N MET A 36 6.57 -1.81 -14.87
CA MET A 36 7.07 -2.45 -13.65
C MET A 36 8.51 -2.95 -13.77
N LYS A 37 9.12 -2.95 -14.97
CA LYS A 37 10.48 -3.45 -15.20
C LYS A 37 11.51 -2.91 -14.21
N PRO A 38 11.53 -1.61 -13.84
CA PRO A 38 12.49 -1.09 -12.88
C PRO A 38 12.33 -1.63 -11.45
N TYR A 39 11.17 -2.17 -11.09
CA TYR A 39 10.86 -2.69 -9.75
C TYR A 39 10.96 -4.22 -9.66
N ILE A 40 11.27 -4.89 -10.76
CA ILE A 40 11.43 -6.34 -10.82
C ILE A 40 12.90 -6.69 -10.58
N TYR A 41 13.15 -7.55 -9.59
CA TYR A 41 14.47 -8.08 -9.29
C TYR A 41 14.85 -9.21 -10.26
N THR A 42 13.99 -10.21 -10.40
CA THR A 42 14.20 -11.36 -11.30
C THR A 42 12.89 -12.06 -11.64
N ALA A 43 12.94 -13.15 -12.39
CA ALA A 43 11.80 -14.05 -12.60
C ALA A 43 12.19 -15.48 -12.21
N ARG A 44 11.32 -16.18 -11.49
CA ARG A 44 11.51 -17.58 -11.08
C ARG A 44 10.21 -18.34 -11.26
N ASN A 45 10.25 -19.52 -11.88
CA ASN A 45 9.08 -20.39 -12.09
C ASN A 45 7.88 -19.67 -12.74
N GLY A 46 8.14 -18.75 -13.68
CA GLY A 46 7.09 -17.99 -14.36
C GLY A 46 6.43 -16.88 -13.53
N ILE A 47 6.99 -16.52 -12.37
CA ILE A 47 6.55 -15.41 -11.52
C ILE A 47 7.66 -14.37 -11.45
N TYR A 48 7.32 -13.09 -11.62
CA TYR A 48 8.25 -11.99 -11.35
C TYR A 48 8.43 -11.80 -9.86
N ILE A 49 9.69 -11.68 -9.42
CA ILE A 49 10.06 -11.34 -8.07
C ILE A 49 10.30 -9.84 -8.00
N VAL A 50 9.57 -9.15 -7.14
CA VAL A 50 9.68 -7.71 -6.90
C VAL A 50 10.88 -7.44 -6.00
N ASP A 51 11.59 -6.35 -6.30
CA ASP A 51 12.71 -5.88 -5.52
C ASP A 51 12.25 -5.32 -4.16
N LEU A 52 12.65 -5.98 -3.07
CA LEU A 52 12.25 -5.60 -1.71
C LEU A 52 12.96 -4.34 -1.22
N GLU A 53 14.19 -4.06 -1.68
CA GLU A 53 14.91 -2.85 -1.30
C GLU A 53 14.16 -1.62 -1.82
N LYS A 54 13.81 -1.66 -3.11
CA LYS A 54 12.96 -0.63 -3.74
C LYS A 54 11.58 -0.55 -3.09
N THR A 55 11.03 -1.68 -2.65
CA THR A 55 9.74 -1.70 -1.95
C THR A 55 9.83 -0.96 -0.62
N VAL A 56 10.90 -1.14 0.17
CA VAL A 56 11.11 -0.41 1.43
C VAL A 56 11.22 1.09 1.19
N GLU A 57 11.99 1.51 0.18
CA GLU A 57 12.13 2.92 -0.21
C GLU A 57 10.77 3.53 -0.58
N LYS A 58 9.98 2.83 -1.41
CA LYS A 58 8.68 3.33 -1.87
C LYS A 58 7.62 3.35 -0.78
N ILE A 59 7.64 2.40 0.15
CA ILE A 59 6.79 2.44 1.34
C ILE A 59 7.14 3.66 2.20
N THR A 60 8.43 3.96 2.36
CA THR A 60 8.90 5.12 3.12
C THR A 60 8.45 6.43 2.47
N GLU A 61 8.60 6.56 1.15
CA GLU A 61 8.12 7.71 0.39
C GLU A 61 6.61 7.91 0.54
N ALA A 62 5.83 6.83 0.39
CA ALA A 62 4.38 6.87 0.53
C ALA A 62 3.94 7.26 1.96
N TYR A 63 4.62 6.74 2.98
CA TYR A 63 4.36 7.09 4.37
C TYR A 63 4.61 8.58 4.64
N GLN A 64 5.72 9.13 4.17
CA GLN A 64 6.02 10.56 4.37
C GLN A 64 5.02 11.46 3.64
N ALA A 65 4.63 11.10 2.42
CA ALA A 65 3.60 11.82 1.67
C ALA A 65 2.26 11.80 2.41
N LEU A 66 1.84 10.63 2.90
CA LEU A 66 0.61 10.47 3.67
C LEU A 66 0.65 11.30 4.96
N LYS A 67 1.74 11.21 5.72
CA LYS A 67 1.96 11.99 6.94
C LYS A 67 1.84 13.49 6.67
N LYS A 68 2.46 13.98 5.59
CA LYS A 68 2.35 15.39 5.19
C LYS A 68 0.91 15.79 4.89
N ILE A 69 0.19 15.00 4.09
CA ILE A 69 -1.21 15.28 3.72
C ILE A 69 -2.08 15.41 4.97
N VAL A 70 -1.97 14.48 5.92
CA VAL A 70 -2.78 14.53 7.14
C VAL A 70 -2.36 15.66 8.09
N SER A 71 -1.06 15.96 8.19
CA SER A 71 -0.56 17.10 8.98
C SER A 71 -1.04 18.45 8.43
N ASP A 72 -1.25 18.55 7.11
CA ASP A 72 -1.80 19.74 6.45
C ASP A 72 -3.35 19.81 6.55
N GLY A 73 -3.99 18.92 7.31
CA GLY A 73 -5.45 18.86 7.48
C GLY A 73 -6.19 18.17 6.33
N GLY A 74 -5.46 17.49 5.44
CA GLY A 74 -6.03 16.70 4.35
C GLY A 74 -6.80 15.48 4.84
N LYS A 75 -7.76 15.04 4.03
CA LYS A 75 -8.59 13.84 4.29
C LYS A 75 -8.07 12.66 3.49
N VAL A 76 -8.10 11.47 4.09
CA VAL A 76 -7.64 10.22 3.47
C VAL A 76 -8.80 9.25 3.32
N ILE A 77 -8.86 8.57 2.18
CA ILE A 77 -9.78 7.48 1.91
C ILE A 77 -8.99 6.20 1.59
N PHE A 78 -9.26 5.14 2.33
CA PHE A 78 -8.67 3.83 2.10
C PHE A 78 -9.53 3.05 1.11
N VAL A 79 -8.95 2.54 0.03
CA VAL A 79 -9.70 1.82 -1.01
C VAL A 79 -9.12 0.43 -1.19
N GLY A 80 -9.93 -0.61 -0.96
CA GLY A 80 -9.51 -1.99 -1.12
C GLY A 80 -10.69 -2.93 -1.34
N THR A 81 -10.94 -3.23 -2.62
CA THR A 81 -12.16 -3.94 -3.05
C THR A 81 -12.02 -5.46 -3.10
N LYS A 82 -10.80 -5.99 -2.96
CA LYS A 82 -10.56 -7.45 -2.95
C LYS A 82 -11.00 -8.04 -1.62
N LYS A 83 -11.70 -9.18 -1.66
CA LYS A 83 -12.20 -9.90 -0.46
C LYS A 83 -11.14 -10.02 0.66
N GLN A 84 -9.92 -10.42 0.29
CA GLN A 84 -8.79 -10.58 1.24
C GLN A 84 -8.30 -9.28 1.91
N SER A 85 -8.64 -8.11 1.38
CA SER A 85 -8.23 -6.81 1.93
C SER A 85 -9.36 -6.05 2.62
N GLN A 86 -10.61 -6.47 2.48
CA GLN A 86 -11.77 -5.68 2.94
C GLN A 86 -11.75 -5.42 4.44
N ASP A 87 -11.53 -6.46 5.24
CA ASP A 87 -11.57 -6.34 6.70
C ASP A 87 -10.42 -5.47 7.21
N ILE A 88 -9.19 -5.71 6.71
CA ILE A 88 -8.00 -4.92 7.06
C ILE A 88 -8.20 -3.43 6.73
N ILE A 89 -8.68 -3.13 5.52
CA ILE A 89 -8.89 -1.74 5.08
C ILE A 89 -9.94 -1.03 5.94
N LYS A 90 -11.03 -1.73 6.28
CA LYS A 90 -12.08 -1.18 7.13
C LYS A 90 -11.56 -0.92 8.54
N GLU A 91 -10.88 -1.89 9.13
CA GLU A 91 -10.33 -1.79 10.48
C GLU A 91 -9.34 -0.62 10.60
N GLU A 92 -8.38 -0.53 9.69
CA GLU A 92 -7.34 0.51 9.72
C GLU A 92 -7.92 1.91 9.50
N ALA A 93 -8.88 2.06 8.59
CA ALA A 93 -9.56 3.33 8.37
C ALA A 93 -10.38 3.77 9.58
N LEU A 94 -11.10 2.84 10.23
CA LEU A 94 -11.85 3.14 11.45
C LEU A 94 -10.91 3.51 12.60
N ARG A 95 -9.78 2.81 12.75
CA ARG A 95 -8.76 3.11 13.77
C ARG A 95 -8.17 4.51 13.59
N SER A 96 -7.96 4.95 12.36
CA SER A 96 -7.41 6.27 12.04
C SER A 96 -8.47 7.38 11.86
N GLY A 97 -9.75 7.09 12.04
CA GLY A 97 -10.84 8.04 11.79
C GLY A 97 -10.96 8.49 10.31
N SER A 98 -10.43 7.69 9.39
CA SER A 98 -10.40 7.96 7.95
C SER A 98 -11.58 7.32 7.20
N PHE A 99 -11.82 7.76 5.97
CA PHE A 99 -12.87 7.17 5.12
C PHE A 99 -12.39 5.85 4.51
N TYR A 100 -13.33 4.98 4.10
CA TYR A 100 -12.98 3.75 3.38
C TYR A 100 -14.01 3.33 2.33
N VAL A 101 -13.54 2.55 1.35
CA VAL A 101 -14.35 1.84 0.35
C VAL A 101 -13.81 0.42 0.21
N THR A 102 -14.59 -0.57 0.63
CA THR A 102 -14.20 -1.99 0.61
C THR A 102 -14.96 -2.83 -0.40
N THR A 103 -16.08 -2.36 -0.91
CA THR A 103 -16.91 -3.13 -1.87
C THR A 103 -16.60 -2.72 -3.30
N ARG A 104 -17.34 -1.75 -3.84
CA ARG A 104 -17.19 -1.25 -5.21
C ARG A 104 -16.89 0.23 -5.17
N TRP A 105 -15.83 0.64 -5.86
CA TRP A 105 -15.61 2.04 -6.17
C TRP A 105 -16.55 2.47 -7.30
N LEU A 106 -17.46 3.40 -7.01
CA LEU A 106 -18.38 3.92 -8.01
C LEU A 106 -17.66 4.99 -8.87
N GLY A 107 -17.79 4.88 -10.18
CA GLY A 107 -17.28 5.92 -11.08
C GLY A 107 -17.95 7.25 -10.74
N GLY A 108 -17.16 8.31 -10.58
CA GLY A 108 -17.66 9.64 -10.22
C GLY A 108 -17.60 10.01 -8.74
N THR A 109 -17.15 9.12 -7.84
CA THR A 109 -17.07 9.40 -6.38
C THR A 109 -16.33 10.70 -6.03
N LEU A 110 -15.34 11.12 -6.83
CA LEU A 110 -14.56 12.34 -6.59
C LEU A 110 -14.82 13.46 -7.61
N THR A 111 -15.69 13.24 -8.60
CA THR A 111 -15.89 14.20 -9.71
C THR A 111 -17.35 14.60 -9.90
N ASN A 112 -18.30 13.80 -9.41
CA ASN A 112 -19.73 14.02 -9.57
C ASN A 112 -20.45 14.13 -8.21
N PHE A 113 -20.27 15.26 -7.53
CA PHE A 113 -20.81 15.49 -6.17
C PHE A 113 -22.25 16.03 -6.12
N LYS A 114 -22.82 16.45 -7.25
CA LYS A 114 -24.09 17.21 -7.29
C LYS A 114 -25.35 16.32 -7.25
N THR A 115 -25.19 15.02 -7.49
CA THR A 115 -26.24 14.00 -7.36
C THR A 115 -26.40 13.59 -5.91
#